data_AF-A0A0F5VKJ8-F1
#
_entry.id   AF-A0A0F5VKJ8-F1
#
_cell.length_a   1.000
_cell.length_b   1.000
_cell.length_c   1.000
_cell.angle_alpha   90.00
_cell.angle_beta   90.00
_cell.angle_gamma   90.00
#
_symmetry.space_group_name_H-M   'P 1'
#
loop_
_entity.id
_entity.type
_entity.pdbx_description
1 polymer ?
#
loop_
_entity_poly.entity_id
_entity_poly.type
_entity_poly.pdbx_seq_one_letter_code
_entity_poly.pdbx_strand_id
1 'polypeptide(L)'
;MYTLVRERPLQEKVRTAMTAAVTRSEHDLLGDRDVPADVYWGVHTLRATENFAITGTPISAYPHLLDALAAVKEAAALANEE
;
A
#
# COMPACT_ATOMS: atom_id res chain seq x y z
N MET A 1 -17.96 -37.99 -21.02
CA MET A 1 -17.67 -37.11 -22.16
C MET A 1 -17.42 -35.72 -21.58
N TYR A 2 -16.14 -35.40 -21.34
CA TYR A 2 -15.69 -34.16 -20.69
C TYR A 2 -15.72 -33.00 -21.69
N THR A 3 -16.22 -31.82 -21.31
CA THR A 3 -16.02 -30.60 -22.12
C THR A 3 -15.86 -29.37 -21.22
N LEU A 4 -14.61 -28.94 -21.11
CA LEU A 4 -14.09 -27.59 -20.88
C LEU A 4 -14.81 -26.68 -19.85
N VAL A 5 -14.42 -26.84 -18.58
CA VAL A 5 -14.30 -25.69 -17.67
C VAL A 5 -13.10 -24.88 -18.15
N ARG A 6 -13.33 -23.67 -18.66
CA ARG A 6 -12.25 -22.70 -18.91
C ARG A 6 -11.64 -22.30 -17.57
N GLU A 7 -10.47 -22.85 -17.28
CA GLU A 7 -9.56 -22.42 -16.23
C GLU A 7 -9.35 -20.90 -16.35
N ARG A 8 -9.94 -20.12 -15.43
CA ARG A 8 -9.59 -18.71 -15.25
C ARG A 8 -8.16 -18.67 -14.68
N PRO A 9 -7.23 -17.90 -15.26
CA PRO A 9 -5.83 -18.02 -14.91
C PRO A 9 -5.62 -17.51 -13.48
N LEU A 10 -5.38 -18.45 -12.55
CA LEU A 10 -4.77 -18.19 -11.23
C LEU A 10 -3.32 -17.66 -11.34
N GLN A 11 -2.87 -17.31 -12.54
CA GLN A 11 -1.50 -16.93 -12.91
C GLN A 11 -1.22 -15.42 -12.74
N GLU A 12 -2.23 -14.57 -12.54
CA GLU A 12 -2.01 -13.12 -12.36
C GLU A 12 -1.54 -12.78 -10.94
N LYS A 13 -1.89 -13.60 -9.96
CA LYS A 13 -1.60 -13.35 -8.53
C LYS A 13 -0.21 -13.84 -8.09
N VAL A 14 0.54 -14.53 -8.96
CA VAL A 14 1.83 -15.18 -8.64
C VAL A 14 3.04 -14.39 -9.16
N ARG A 15 2.84 -13.34 -9.97
CA ARG A 15 3.96 -12.53 -10.52
C ARG A 15 4.63 -11.58 -9.52
N THR A 16 3.99 -11.27 -8.38
CA THR A 16 4.56 -10.33 -7.39
C THR A 16 5.70 -10.94 -6.55
N ALA A 17 5.93 -12.25 -6.59
CA ALA A 17 6.73 -12.89 -5.54
C ALA A 17 8.25 -13.03 -5.80
N MET A 18 8.82 -12.75 -6.98
CA MET A 18 10.19 -13.27 -7.26
C MET A 18 11.14 -12.46 -8.17
N THR A 19 10.96 -11.14 -8.35
CA THR A 19 12.13 -10.28 -8.60
C THR A 19 12.55 -9.72 -7.26
N ALA A 20 13.84 -9.71 -6.93
CA ALA A 20 14.35 -8.93 -5.80
C ALA A 20 13.82 -7.50 -5.97
N ALA A 21 12.71 -7.18 -5.30
CA ALA A 21 12.00 -5.95 -5.51
C ALA A 21 12.99 -4.85 -5.14
N VAL A 22 13.25 -3.93 -6.06
CA VAL A 22 14.11 -2.78 -5.75
C VAL A 22 13.50 -2.13 -4.52
N THR A 23 14.27 -2.05 -3.44
CA THR A 23 13.85 -1.42 -2.19
C THR A 23 14.56 -0.08 -2.04
N ARG A 24 13.92 0.83 -1.31
CA ARG A 24 14.49 2.09 -0.84
C ARG A 24 14.54 2.05 0.68
N SER A 25 15.71 2.38 1.24
CA SER A 25 15.89 2.44 2.68
C SER A 25 15.33 3.76 3.21
N GLU A 26 14.47 3.69 4.22
CA GLU A 26 13.91 4.84 4.92
C GLU A 26 14.22 4.76 6.42
N HIS A 27 14.50 5.93 7.02
CA HIS A 27 14.75 6.09 8.44
C HIS A 27 13.54 6.74 9.13
N ASP A 28 13.06 6.14 10.22
CA ASP A 28 12.15 6.78 11.17
C ASP A 28 12.70 6.74 12.60
N LEU A 29 11.91 7.23 13.56
CA LEU A 29 12.30 7.24 14.98
C LEU A 29 12.65 5.85 15.54
N LEU A 30 12.16 4.77 14.93
CA LEU A 30 12.39 3.39 15.34
C LEU A 30 13.52 2.72 14.53
N GLY A 31 14.23 3.48 13.70
CA GLY A 31 15.38 3.04 12.90
C GLY A 31 15.06 2.80 11.43
N ASP A 32 16.00 2.15 10.74
CA ASP A 32 15.96 1.96 9.29
C ASP A 32 15.10 0.77 8.86
N ARG A 33 14.41 0.92 7.73
CA ARG A 33 13.64 -0.16 7.07
C ARG A 33 13.69 -0.05 5.55
N ASP A 34 13.64 -1.22 4.92
CA ASP A 34 13.54 -1.34 3.47
C ASP A 34 12.06 -1.33 3.03
N VAL A 35 11.69 -0.32 2.26
CA VAL A 35 10.37 -0.16 1.67
C VAL A 35 10.46 -0.50 0.17
N PRO A 36 9.49 -1.20 -0.43
CA PRO A 36 9.48 -1.40 -1.88
C PRO A 36 9.55 -0.06 -2.64
N ALA A 37 10.34 0.02 -3.71
CA ALA A 37 10.52 1.27 -4.45
C ALA A 37 9.32 1.63 -5.34
N ASP A 38 8.42 0.69 -5.59
CA ASP A 38 7.25 0.82 -6.45
C ASP A 38 5.99 1.30 -5.70
N VAL A 39 6.05 1.47 -4.38
CA VAL A 39 4.91 1.93 -3.58
C VAL A 39 5.01 3.41 -3.21
N TYR A 40 3.84 4.07 -3.16
CA TYR A 40 3.73 5.49 -2.80
C TYR A 40 3.89 5.77 -1.30
N TRP A 41 3.71 4.76 -0.45
CA TRP A 41 3.78 4.91 1.00
C TRP A 41 5.20 4.61 1.54
N GLY A 42 5.49 5.09 2.74
CA GLY A 42 6.81 4.96 3.37
C GLY A 42 6.84 4.09 4.62
N VAL A 43 7.92 4.22 5.40
CA VAL A 43 8.21 3.37 6.57
C VAL A 43 7.12 3.40 7.63
N HIS A 44 6.49 4.55 7.87
CA HIS A 44 5.41 4.66 8.85
C HIS A 44 4.19 3.81 8.47
N THR A 45 3.83 3.77 7.18
CA THR A 45 2.74 2.93 6.67
C THR A 45 3.13 1.45 6.66
N LEU A 46 4.39 1.14 6.35
CA LEU A 46 4.92 -0.23 6.48
C LEU A 46 4.74 -0.74 7.90
N ARG A 47 5.22 0.02 8.89
CA ARG A 47 5.09 -0.34 10.31
C ARG A 47 3.63 -0.44 10.75
N ALA A 48 2.76 0.45 10.28
CA ALA A 48 1.34 0.36 10.59
C ALA A 48 0.72 -0.94 10.05
N THR A 49 1.12 -1.36 8.85
CA THR A 49 0.66 -2.60 8.22
C THR A 49 1.15 -3.83 8.98
N GLU A 50 2.41 -3.83 9.43
CA GLU A 50 3.01 -4.89 10.25
C GLU A 50 2.37 -4.98 11.65
N ASN A 51 2.12 -3.83 12.29
CA ASN A 51 1.67 -3.77 13.69
C ASN A 51 0.15 -3.92 13.87
N PHE A 52 -0.67 -3.52 12.88
CA PHE A 52 -2.12 -3.40 13.04
C PHE A 52 -2.93 -4.26 12.07
N ALA A 53 -2.44 -5.46 11.74
CA ALA A 53 -3.16 -6.45 10.93
C ALA A 53 -4.25 -7.20 11.74
N ILE A 54 -5.20 -6.47 12.32
CA ILE A 54 -6.20 -7.04 13.25
C ILE A 54 -7.41 -7.62 12.49
N THR A 55 -8.06 -6.81 11.64
CA THR A 55 -9.32 -7.19 10.94
C THR A 55 -9.09 -7.66 9.51
N GLY A 56 -7.91 -7.37 8.94
CA GLY A 56 -7.62 -7.59 7.52
C GLY A 56 -8.33 -6.64 6.56
N THR A 57 -9.16 -5.71 7.07
CA THR A 57 -9.82 -4.68 6.24
C THR A 57 -8.88 -3.50 6.04
N PRO A 58 -8.42 -3.22 4.80
CA PRO A 58 -7.57 -2.06 4.54
C PRO A 58 -8.37 -0.76 4.58
N ILE A 59 -7.68 0.37 4.83
CA ILE A 59 -8.29 1.72 4.79
C ILE A 59 -8.92 2.01 3.42
N SER A 60 -8.41 1.40 2.34
CA SER A 60 -8.99 1.52 1.00
C SER A 60 -10.43 1.02 0.86
N ALA A 61 -10.94 0.26 1.84
CA ALA A 61 -12.36 -0.09 1.91
C ALA A 61 -13.27 1.13 2.17
N TYR A 62 -12.70 2.27 2.61
CA TYR A 62 -13.42 3.49 2.96
C TYR A 62 -12.98 4.67 2.08
N PRO A 63 -13.43 4.74 0.79
CA PRO A 63 -12.95 5.74 -0.16
C PRO A 63 -13.22 7.19 0.31
N HIS A 64 -14.38 7.46 0.91
CA HIS A 64 -14.70 8.80 1.42
C HIS A 64 -13.73 9.30 2.50
N LEU A 65 -13.11 8.41 3.27
CA LEU A 65 -12.09 8.78 4.25
C LEU A 65 -10.80 9.22 3.55
N LEU A 66 -10.43 8.54 2.45
CA LEU A 66 -9.27 8.91 1.65
C LEU A 66 -9.49 10.28 0.98
N ASP A 67 -10.67 10.50 0.41
CA ASP A 67 -11.05 11.78 -0.21
C ASP A 67 -10.99 12.93 0.80
N ALA A 68 -11.56 12.71 2.00
CA ALA A 68 -11.54 13.69 3.07
C ALA A 68 -10.10 14.02 3.52
N LEU A 69 -9.23 13.02 3.63
CA LEU A 69 -7.83 13.23 4.01
C LEU A 69 -7.07 14.03 2.94
N ALA A 70 -7.31 13.73 1.66
CA ALA A 70 -6.72 14.47 0.55
C ALA A 70 -7.15 15.95 0.57
N ALA A 71 -8.45 16.23 0.72
CA ALA A 71 -8.99 17.59 0.80
C ALA A 71 -8.41 18.38 1.99
N VAL A 72 -8.28 17.75 3.16
CA VAL A 72 -7.68 18.39 4.34
C VAL A 72 -6.20 18.71 4.10
N LYS A 73 -5.46 17.83 3.43
CA LYS A 73 -4.04 18.04 3.12
C LYS A 73 -3.83 19.12 2.05
N GLU A 74 -4.71 19.19 1.06
CA GLU A 74 -4.73 20.29 0.10
C GLU A 74 -4.98 21.64 0.77
N ALA A 75 -6.03 21.73 1.60
CA ALA A 75 -6.33 22.95 2.34
C ALA A 75 -5.18 23.37 3.28
N ALA A 76 -4.54 22.41 3.95
CA ALA A 76 -3.38 22.68 4.80
C ALA A 76 -2.14 23.13 4.02
N ALA A 77 -1.92 22.59 2.81
CA ALA A 77 -0.84 23.04 1.95
C ALA A 77 -1.04 24.50 1.52
N LEU A 78 -2.24 24.84 1.03
CA LEU A 78 -2.61 26.21 0.65
C LEU A 78 -2.44 27.18 1.83
N ALA A 79 -2.90 26.80 3.02
CA ALA A 79 -2.78 27.65 4.22
C ALA A 79 -1.33 27.82 4.71
N ASN A 80 -0.42 26.89 4.41
CA ASN A 80 1.01 27.01 4.77
C ASN A 80 1.83 27.80 3.73
N GLU A 81 1.28 28.02 2.54
CA GLU A 81 1.91 28.83 1.49
C GLU A 81 1.67 30.34 1.64
N GLU A 82 0.67 30.74 2.45
CA GLU A 82 0.39 32.13 2.83
C GLU A 82 1.36 32.66 3.90
#